data_AF-A0A428W550-F1
#
_entry.id   AF-A0A428W550-F1
#
_cell.length_a   1.000
_cell.length_b   1.000
_cell.length_c   1.000
_cell.angle_alpha   90.00
_cell.angle_beta   90.00
_cell.angle_gamma   90.00
#
_symmetry.space_group_name_H-M   'P 1'
#
loop_
_entity.id
_entity.type
_entity.pdbx_description
1 polymer ?
#
loop_
_entity_poly.entity_id
_entity_poly.type
_entity_poly.pdbx_seq_one_letter_code
_entity_poly.pdbx_strand_id
1 'polypeptide(L)'
;MSYAAPMTIWVPLISAFVGALAGISGAWISQLGIRKIEADKRSHEQKKTQTTDRKQLFIDIVEYAEDRVAWLRYLEWYGRRDERAKLNLHPSQLAGRVKLSAPHWVILAWDEFDGYLEDVNSAISLGNIHPHRDLPDIIEFDDDTLVPRAHIRGEILIAAVRAEHEDESLTVLMEAMKSRLDRDRRLLPALDHWRQAASKEDSPWHGAHEALSGKKGIAEK
;
A
#
# COMPACT_ATOMS: atom_id res chain seq x y z
N MET A 1 96.80 -8.42 -15.58
CA MET A 1 96.13 -8.63 -14.28
C MET A 1 94.65 -8.34 -14.49
N SER A 2 93.82 -9.38 -14.55
CA SER A 2 92.39 -9.26 -14.83
C SER A 2 91.63 -9.41 -13.52
N TYR A 3 90.89 -8.38 -13.11
CA TYR A 3 90.04 -8.41 -11.93
C TYR A 3 88.72 -9.10 -12.29
N ALA A 4 88.54 -10.33 -11.81
CA ALA A 4 87.24 -11.00 -11.84
C ALA A 4 86.33 -10.36 -10.78
N ALA A 5 85.30 -9.63 -11.23
CA ALA A 5 84.27 -9.11 -10.34
C ALA A 5 83.40 -10.28 -9.83
N PRO A 6 83.17 -10.42 -8.51
CA PRO A 6 82.27 -11.45 -8.00
C PRO A 6 80.84 -11.13 -8.46
N MET A 7 80.29 -11.95 -9.36
CA MET A 7 78.87 -11.88 -9.73
C MET A 7 78.02 -12.15 -8.48
N THR A 8 77.40 -11.10 -7.98
CA THR A 8 76.48 -11.11 -6.85
C THR A 8 75.19 -11.84 -7.24
N ILE A 9 75.07 -13.09 -6.78
CA ILE A 9 73.89 -13.98 -6.87
C ILE A 9 72.58 -13.28 -6.41
N TRP A 10 72.68 -12.18 -5.66
CA TRP A 10 71.57 -11.37 -5.19
C TRP A 10 70.77 -10.65 -6.29
N VAL A 11 71.40 -10.29 -7.41
CA VAL A 11 70.73 -9.53 -8.49
C VAL A 11 69.59 -10.32 -9.17
N PRO A 12 69.78 -11.59 -9.61
CA PRO A 12 68.68 -12.37 -10.18
C PRO A 12 67.60 -12.76 -9.15
N LEU A 13 67.95 -12.83 -7.86
CA LEU A 13 66.98 -13.15 -6.80
C LEU A 13 66.00 -11.98 -6.57
N ILE A 14 66.51 -10.75 -6.57
CA ILE A 14 65.71 -9.53 -6.39
C ILE A 14 64.82 -9.29 -7.62
N SER A 15 65.32 -9.49 -8.83
CA SER A 15 64.53 -9.29 -10.06
C SER A 15 63.37 -10.28 -10.18
N ALA A 16 63.58 -11.55 -9.80
CA ALA A 16 62.51 -12.55 -9.76
C ALA A 16 61.42 -12.19 -8.74
N PHE A 17 61.81 -11.65 -7.57
CA PHE A 17 60.88 -11.26 -6.52
C PHE A 17 60.03 -10.03 -6.91
N VAL A 18 60.65 -9.03 -7.55
CA VAL A 18 59.95 -7.84 -8.06
C VAL A 18 58.98 -8.22 -9.19
N GLY A 19 59.37 -9.13 -10.09
CA GLY A 19 58.50 -9.65 -11.15
C GLY A 19 57.29 -10.40 -10.60
N ALA A 20 57.47 -11.23 -9.57
CA ALA A 20 56.38 -11.95 -8.93
C ALA A 20 55.40 -11.02 -8.21
N LEU A 21 55.90 -10.00 -7.50
CA LEU A 21 55.07 -9.00 -6.82
C LEU A 21 54.25 -8.15 -7.80
N ALA A 22 54.84 -7.77 -8.94
CA ALA A 22 54.13 -7.02 -10.00
C ALA A 22 53.01 -7.87 -10.64
N GLY A 23 53.23 -9.17 -10.82
CA GLY A 23 52.20 -10.09 -11.34
C GLY A 23 51.01 -10.28 -10.39
N ILE A 24 51.28 -10.44 -9.09
CA ILE A 24 50.23 -10.62 -8.06
C ILE A 24 49.40 -9.35 -7.91
N SER A 25 50.04 -8.17 -7.88
CA SER A 25 49.35 -6.89 -7.77
C SER A 25 48.51 -6.55 -9.02
N GLY A 26 49.00 -6.87 -10.23
CA GLY A 26 48.21 -6.76 -11.46
C GLY A 26 46.97 -7.64 -11.48
N ALA A 27 47.08 -8.89 -11.02
CA ALA A 27 45.95 -9.81 -10.92
C ALA A 27 44.91 -9.35 -9.87
N TRP A 28 45.36 -8.81 -8.74
CA TRP A 28 44.48 -8.29 -7.69
C TRP A 28 43.70 -7.04 -8.13
N ILE A 29 44.35 -6.10 -8.81
CA ILE A 29 43.71 -4.88 -9.33
C ILE A 29 42.69 -5.23 -10.42
N SER A 30 43.02 -6.19 -11.30
CA SER A 30 42.10 -6.68 -12.32
C SER A 30 40.85 -7.35 -11.72
N GLN A 31 41.01 -8.18 -10.68
CA GLN A 31 39.89 -8.82 -10.00
C GLN A 31 39.01 -7.84 -9.22
N LEU A 32 39.58 -6.79 -8.63
CA LEU A 32 38.82 -5.74 -7.92
C LEU A 32 38.01 -4.86 -8.89
N GLY A 33 38.56 -4.57 -10.08
CA GLY A 33 37.85 -3.81 -11.12
C GLY A 33 36.63 -4.54 -11.66
N ILE A 34 36.78 -5.83 -11.98
CA ILE A 34 35.68 -6.67 -12.52
C ILE A 34 34.57 -6.85 -11.48
N ARG A 35 34.93 -7.07 -10.20
CA ARG A 35 33.96 -7.18 -9.11
C ARG A 35 33.16 -5.89 -8.87
N LYS A 36 33.78 -4.72 -9.00
CA LYS A 36 33.06 -3.44 -8.90
C LYS A 36 32.09 -3.23 -10.07
N ILE A 37 32.53 -3.47 -11.31
CA ILE A 37 31.67 -3.32 -12.49
C ILE A 37 30.49 -4.30 -12.44
N GLU A 38 30.72 -5.53 -11.99
CA GLU A 38 29.67 -6.53 -11.88
C GLU A 38 28.73 -6.28 -10.69
N ALA A 39 29.25 -5.76 -9.57
CA ALA A 39 28.42 -5.30 -8.45
C ALA A 39 27.57 -4.08 -8.85
N ASP A 40 28.14 -3.12 -9.58
CA ASP A 40 27.42 -1.95 -10.08
C ASP A 40 26.33 -2.37 -11.08
N LYS A 41 26.64 -3.31 -11.98
CA LYS A 41 25.66 -3.89 -12.92
C LYS A 41 24.53 -4.63 -12.19
N ARG A 42 24.85 -5.48 -11.21
CA ARG A 42 23.85 -6.17 -10.38
C ARG A 42 23.02 -5.18 -9.55
N SER A 43 23.63 -4.13 -9.04
CA SER A 43 22.91 -3.08 -8.30
C SER A 43 21.96 -2.29 -9.19
N HIS A 44 22.35 -2.02 -10.44
CA HIS A 44 21.50 -1.36 -11.43
C HIS A 44 20.35 -2.25 -11.89
N GLU A 45 20.60 -3.54 -12.13
CA GLU A 45 19.56 -4.52 -12.43
C GLU A 45 18.58 -4.68 -11.26
N GLN A 46 19.08 -4.81 -10.03
CA GLN A 46 18.25 -4.86 -8.82
C GLN A 46 17.39 -3.61 -8.64
N LYS A 47 17.98 -2.41 -8.80
CA LYS A 47 17.23 -1.15 -8.77
C LYS A 47 16.15 -1.11 -9.85
N LYS A 48 16.45 -1.57 -11.06
CA LYS A 48 15.49 -1.59 -12.17
C LYS A 48 14.33 -2.54 -11.90
N THR A 49 14.60 -3.74 -11.39
CA THR A 49 13.58 -4.71 -10.97
C THR A 49 12.73 -4.14 -9.84
N GLN A 50 13.34 -3.56 -8.80
CA GLN A 50 12.63 -2.95 -7.68
C GLN A 50 11.71 -1.79 -8.12
N THR A 51 12.17 -0.95 -9.05
CA THR A 51 11.33 0.12 -9.62
C THR A 51 10.16 -0.45 -10.42
N THR A 52 10.36 -1.57 -11.11
CA THR A 52 9.31 -2.22 -11.91
C THR A 52 8.26 -2.87 -11.00
N ASP A 53 8.69 -3.61 -9.99
CA ASP A 53 7.82 -4.26 -9.00
C ASP A 53 6.99 -3.25 -8.21
N ARG A 54 7.60 -2.09 -7.89
CA ARG A 54 6.92 -0.98 -7.22
C ARG A 54 5.87 -0.31 -8.11
N LYS A 55 6.17 -0.11 -9.40
CA LYS A 55 5.18 0.40 -10.38
C LYS A 55 4.01 -0.57 -10.53
N GLN A 56 4.30 -1.88 -10.63
CA GLN A 56 3.25 -2.88 -10.72
C GLN A 56 2.39 -2.89 -9.46
N LEU A 57 2.99 -2.80 -8.27
CA LEU A 57 2.24 -2.68 -7.01
C LEU A 57 1.29 -1.47 -7.03
N PHE A 58 1.72 -0.32 -7.51
CA PHE A 58 0.87 0.88 -7.58
C PHE A 58 -0.29 0.72 -8.55
N ILE A 59 -0.07 0.06 -9.70
CA ILE A 59 -1.14 -0.30 -10.63
C ILE A 59 -2.14 -1.24 -9.94
N ASP A 60 -1.65 -2.30 -9.28
CA ASP A 60 -2.50 -3.28 -8.60
C ASP A 60 -3.36 -2.61 -7.49
N ILE A 61 -2.80 -1.64 -6.74
CA ILE A 61 -3.53 -0.88 -5.73
C ILE A 61 -4.62 -0.01 -6.37
N VAL A 62 -4.30 0.70 -7.46
CA VAL A 62 -5.26 1.58 -8.13
C VAL A 62 -6.38 0.77 -8.76
N GLU A 63 -6.08 -0.33 -9.45
CA GLU A 63 -7.11 -1.22 -10.00
C GLU A 63 -8.05 -1.75 -8.91
N TYR A 64 -7.49 -2.17 -7.77
CA TYR A 64 -8.28 -2.59 -6.62
C TYR A 64 -9.17 -1.47 -6.08
N ALA A 65 -8.60 -0.28 -5.87
CA ALA A 65 -9.32 0.84 -5.29
C ALA A 65 -10.40 1.37 -6.24
N GLU A 66 -10.12 1.49 -7.54
CA GLU A 66 -11.09 1.96 -8.54
C GLU A 66 -12.27 1.01 -8.68
N ASP A 67 -12.03 -0.30 -8.66
CA ASP A 67 -13.07 -1.33 -8.67
C ASP A 67 -13.98 -1.22 -7.43
N ARG A 68 -13.37 -1.11 -6.24
CA ARG A 68 -14.12 -0.96 -4.98
C ARG A 68 -14.86 0.36 -4.89
N VAL A 69 -14.28 1.45 -5.37
CA VAL A 69 -14.93 2.77 -5.48
C VAL A 69 -16.12 2.71 -6.44
N ALA A 70 -16.00 1.99 -7.56
CA ALA A 70 -17.12 1.79 -8.49
C ALA A 70 -18.25 0.97 -7.86
N TRP A 71 -17.92 -0.07 -7.09
CA TRP A 71 -18.89 -0.84 -6.31
C TRP A 71 -19.59 0.02 -5.25
N LEU A 72 -18.84 0.82 -4.49
CA LEU A 72 -19.41 1.75 -3.50
C LEU A 72 -20.35 2.77 -4.15
N ARG A 73 -20.00 3.31 -5.33
CA ARG A 73 -20.89 4.20 -6.09
C ARG A 73 -22.17 3.49 -6.54
N TYR A 74 -22.06 2.22 -6.91
CA TYR A 74 -23.22 1.41 -7.27
C TYR A 74 -24.14 1.18 -6.07
N LEU A 75 -23.57 0.94 -4.88
CA LEU A 75 -24.32 0.88 -3.62
C LEU A 75 -24.98 2.22 -3.30
N GLU A 76 -24.27 3.35 -3.46
CA GLU A 76 -24.80 4.68 -3.16
C GLU A 76 -25.97 5.07 -4.07
N TRP A 77 -25.90 4.76 -5.37
CA TRP A 77 -26.90 5.22 -6.35
C TRP A 77 -28.03 4.22 -6.60
N TYR A 78 -27.75 2.93 -6.43
CA TYR A 78 -28.69 1.88 -6.80
C TYR A 78 -29.03 0.93 -5.65
N GLY A 79 -28.33 1.01 -4.50
CA GLY A 79 -28.59 0.15 -3.34
C GLY A 79 -28.54 -1.34 -3.66
N ARG A 80 -27.75 -1.75 -4.66
CA ARG A 80 -27.71 -3.14 -5.14
C ARG A 80 -26.36 -3.79 -4.83
N ARG A 81 -26.42 -5.00 -4.29
CA ARG A 81 -25.26 -5.82 -3.92
C ARG A 81 -24.63 -6.55 -5.11
N ASP A 82 -24.54 -5.92 -6.28
CA ASP A 82 -23.90 -6.58 -7.41
C ASP A 82 -22.40 -6.73 -7.11
N GLU A 83 -21.96 -7.98 -6.94
CA GLU A 83 -20.54 -8.32 -6.83
C GLU A 83 -19.86 -7.99 -8.15
N ARG A 84 -19.17 -6.85 -8.19
CA ARG A 84 -18.30 -6.51 -9.30
C ARG A 84 -16.88 -6.44 -8.78
N ALA A 85 -16.16 -7.55 -8.97
CA ALA A 85 -14.74 -7.57 -9.30
C ALA A 85 -14.28 -8.97 -9.73
N LYS A 86 -13.61 -9.06 -10.88
CA LYS A 86 -12.62 -10.11 -11.11
C LYS A 86 -11.25 -9.44 -10.98
N LEU A 87 -10.75 -9.33 -9.75
CA LEU A 87 -9.38 -8.88 -9.53
C LEU A 87 -8.40 -9.94 -10.03
N ASN A 88 -7.32 -9.52 -10.68
CA ASN A 88 -6.25 -10.42 -11.10
C ASN A 88 -5.45 -10.97 -9.90
N LEU A 89 -5.40 -10.22 -8.79
CA LEU A 89 -4.70 -10.59 -7.58
C LEU A 89 -5.69 -10.71 -6.40
N HIS A 90 -5.47 -11.70 -5.53
CA HIS A 90 -6.32 -11.87 -4.35
C HIS A 90 -6.11 -10.70 -3.37
N PRO A 91 -7.18 -10.11 -2.79
CA PRO A 91 -7.07 -8.94 -1.91
C PRO A 91 -6.06 -9.09 -0.76
N SER A 92 -6.01 -10.26 -0.11
CA SER A 92 -5.05 -10.54 0.96
C SER A 92 -3.59 -10.56 0.50
N GLN A 93 -3.31 -10.99 -0.74
CA GLN A 93 -1.97 -10.94 -1.31
C GLN A 93 -1.56 -9.50 -1.62
N LEU A 94 -2.50 -8.69 -2.09
CA LEU A 94 -2.28 -7.27 -2.35
C LEU A 94 -1.98 -6.53 -1.04
N ALA A 95 -2.79 -6.73 0.00
CA ALA A 95 -2.59 -6.14 1.32
C ALA A 95 -1.20 -6.46 1.89
N GLY A 96 -0.74 -7.71 1.75
CA GLY A 96 0.61 -8.11 2.15
C GLY A 96 1.71 -7.37 1.38
N ARG A 97 1.56 -7.22 0.06
CA ARG A 97 2.52 -6.47 -0.78
C ARG A 97 2.53 -4.98 -0.45
N VAL A 98 1.38 -4.38 -0.16
CA VAL A 98 1.28 -2.97 0.27
C VAL A 98 2.08 -2.76 1.55
N LYS A 99 1.84 -3.58 2.59
CA LYS A 99 2.51 -3.45 3.89
C LYS A 99 4.02 -3.64 3.84
N LEU A 100 4.53 -4.41 2.86
CA LEU A 100 5.95 -4.70 2.73
C LEU A 100 6.72 -3.72 1.84
N SER A 101 6.07 -3.15 0.82
CA SER A 101 6.76 -2.50 -0.29
C SER A 101 6.25 -1.09 -0.63
N ALA A 102 5.10 -0.68 -0.12
CA ALA A 102 4.57 0.65 -0.38
C ALA A 102 5.18 1.70 0.58
N PRO A 103 5.25 2.99 0.17
CA PRO A 103 5.55 4.09 1.08
C PRO A 103 4.60 4.15 2.27
N HIS A 104 5.09 4.70 3.38
CA HIS A 104 4.33 4.76 4.63
C HIS A 104 2.95 5.42 4.47
N TRP A 105 2.87 6.52 3.73
CA TRP A 105 1.60 7.22 3.55
C TRP A 105 0.63 6.45 2.64
N VAL A 106 1.11 5.62 1.69
CA VAL A 106 0.27 4.70 0.90
C VAL A 106 -0.31 3.64 1.82
N ILE A 107 0.51 3.10 2.73
CA ILE A 107 0.09 2.12 3.72
C ILE A 107 -1.02 2.68 4.62
N LEU A 108 -0.87 3.91 5.12
CA LEU A 108 -1.91 4.55 5.93
C LEU A 108 -3.21 4.75 5.15
N ALA A 109 -3.14 5.25 3.91
CA ALA A 109 -4.32 5.43 3.07
C ALA A 109 -4.98 4.08 2.72
N TRP A 110 -4.18 3.03 2.55
CA TRP A 110 -4.66 1.67 2.32
C TRP A 110 -5.39 1.13 3.55
N ASP A 111 -4.75 1.16 4.72
CA ASP A 111 -5.33 0.63 5.96
C ASP A 111 -6.63 1.37 6.32
N GLU A 112 -6.68 2.69 6.11
CA GLU A 112 -7.93 3.44 6.24
C GLU A 112 -8.98 2.96 5.26
N PHE A 113 -8.68 2.89 3.96
CA PHE A 113 -9.66 2.46 2.97
C PHE A 113 -10.17 1.03 3.21
N ASP A 114 -9.27 0.09 3.50
CA ASP A 114 -9.57 -1.31 3.78
C ASP A 114 -10.47 -1.45 5.02
N GLY A 115 -10.19 -0.68 6.08
CA GLY A 115 -11.04 -0.64 7.27
C GLY A 115 -12.47 -0.16 6.98
N TYR A 116 -12.64 0.90 6.18
CA TYR A 116 -13.98 1.36 5.80
C TYR A 116 -14.71 0.36 4.88
N LEU A 117 -13.98 -0.35 4.02
CA LEU A 117 -14.58 -1.43 3.23
C LEU A 117 -15.04 -2.59 4.11
N GLU A 118 -14.27 -2.93 5.13
CA GLU A 118 -14.67 -3.92 6.14
C GLU A 118 -15.92 -3.48 6.89
N ASP A 119 -16.01 -2.21 7.30
CA ASP A 119 -17.20 -1.66 7.95
C ASP A 119 -18.45 -1.74 7.05
N VAL A 120 -18.33 -1.38 5.76
CA VAL A 120 -19.43 -1.51 4.78
C VAL A 120 -19.87 -2.96 4.63
N ASN A 121 -18.93 -3.88 4.44
CA ASN A 121 -19.23 -5.31 4.32
C ASN A 121 -19.87 -5.87 5.61
N SER A 122 -19.38 -5.44 6.78
CA SER A 122 -19.93 -5.82 8.08
C SER A 122 -21.37 -5.34 8.23
N ALA A 123 -21.67 -4.08 7.87
CA ALA A 123 -23.04 -3.56 7.90
C ALA A 123 -23.98 -4.37 6.99
N ILE A 124 -23.52 -4.73 5.78
CA ILE A 124 -24.25 -5.60 4.85
C ILE A 124 -24.48 -7.00 5.47
N SER A 125 -23.46 -7.61 6.07
CA SER A 125 -23.53 -8.96 6.64
C SER A 125 -24.37 -9.05 7.91
N LEU A 126 -24.32 -8.02 8.75
CA LEU A 126 -25.11 -7.92 9.98
C LEU A 126 -26.58 -7.56 9.72
N GLY A 127 -26.93 -7.20 8.48
CA GLY A 127 -28.28 -6.78 8.13
C GLY A 127 -28.61 -5.36 8.61
N ASN A 128 -27.60 -4.51 8.82
CA ASN A 128 -27.74 -3.08 9.14
C ASN A 128 -28.08 -2.28 7.88
N ILE A 129 -29.00 -2.83 7.10
CA ILE A 129 -29.52 -2.28 5.87
C ILE A 129 -31.02 -2.52 5.84
N HIS A 130 -31.76 -1.60 5.25
CA HIS A 130 -33.21 -1.69 5.13
C HIS A 130 -33.65 -1.33 3.70
N PRO A 131 -34.75 -1.88 3.20
CA PRO A 131 -35.25 -1.49 1.89
C PRO A 131 -35.72 -0.03 1.91
N HIS A 132 -35.33 0.74 0.90
CA HIS A 132 -35.72 2.13 0.74
C HIS A 132 -37.25 2.24 0.72
N ARG A 133 -37.78 3.17 1.50
CA ARG A 133 -39.23 3.32 1.74
C ARG A 133 -40.05 3.36 0.45
N ASP A 134 -39.58 4.11 -0.54
CA ASP A 134 -40.27 4.32 -1.82
C ASP A 134 -39.77 3.42 -2.96
N LEU A 135 -38.65 2.70 -2.76
CA LEU A 135 -37.96 1.92 -3.79
C LEU A 135 -37.44 0.62 -3.18
N PRO A 136 -38.30 -0.40 -2.98
CA PRO A 136 -37.96 -1.59 -2.18
C PRO A 136 -36.76 -2.42 -2.69
N ASP A 137 -36.38 -2.23 -3.95
CA ASP A 137 -35.23 -2.88 -4.59
C ASP A 137 -33.89 -2.18 -4.31
N ILE A 138 -33.92 -1.05 -3.60
CA ILE A 138 -32.76 -0.27 -3.17
C ILE A 138 -32.56 -0.53 -1.68
N ILE A 139 -31.35 -0.86 -1.28
CA ILE A 139 -30.98 -0.94 0.14
C ILE A 139 -30.46 0.43 0.62
N GLU A 140 -30.94 0.85 1.77
CA GLU A 140 -30.42 1.96 2.56
C GLU A 140 -29.58 1.37 3.70
N PHE A 141 -28.48 2.03 4.03
CA PHE A 141 -27.68 1.69 5.20
C PHE A 141 -28.24 2.41 6.41
N ASP A 142 -28.17 1.76 7.58
CA ASP A 142 -28.59 2.43 8.82
C ASP A 142 -27.73 3.67 9.07
N ASP A 143 -26.42 3.57 8.86
CA ASP A 143 -25.49 4.70 8.75
C ASP A 143 -25.37 5.12 7.27
N ASP A 144 -26.13 6.16 6.90
CA ASP A 144 -26.15 6.73 5.56
C ASP A 144 -24.81 7.38 5.14
N THR A 145 -23.91 7.62 6.09
CA THR A 145 -22.57 8.16 5.81
C THR A 145 -21.54 7.09 5.49
N LEU A 146 -21.82 5.81 5.77
CA LEU A 146 -20.83 4.75 5.70
C LEU A 146 -20.24 4.57 4.30
N VAL A 147 -21.11 4.45 3.29
CA VAL A 147 -20.71 4.28 1.88
C VAL A 147 -20.02 5.55 1.32
N PRO A 148 -20.55 6.77 1.50
CA PRO A 148 -19.86 7.99 1.10
C PRO A 148 -18.46 8.16 1.71
N ARG A 149 -18.29 7.82 2.99
CA ARG A 149 -16.98 7.92 3.66
C ARG A 149 -16.00 6.88 3.12
N ALA A 150 -16.43 5.63 2.92
CA ALA A 150 -15.61 4.61 2.27
C ALA A 150 -15.19 5.03 0.85
N HIS A 151 -16.11 5.63 0.08
CA HIS A 151 -15.83 6.13 -1.27
C HIS A 151 -14.76 7.23 -1.25
N ILE A 152 -14.87 8.20 -0.33
CA ILE A 152 -13.86 9.25 -0.15
C ILE A 152 -12.49 8.66 0.21
N ARG A 153 -12.43 7.64 1.08
CA ARG A 153 -11.16 6.99 1.45
C ARG A 153 -10.52 6.26 0.26
N GLY A 154 -11.32 5.63 -0.59
CA GLY A 154 -10.84 5.06 -1.85
C GLY A 154 -10.26 6.12 -2.79
N GLU A 155 -10.95 7.27 -2.93
CA GLU A 155 -10.41 8.40 -3.71
C GLU A 155 -9.11 8.96 -3.13
N ILE A 156 -8.97 8.99 -1.79
CA ILE A 156 -7.72 9.40 -1.12
C ILE A 156 -6.60 8.42 -1.45
N LEU A 157 -6.83 7.10 -1.33
CA LEU A 157 -5.83 6.09 -1.67
C LEU A 157 -5.36 6.20 -3.12
N ILE A 158 -6.29 6.35 -4.08
CA ILE A 158 -5.95 6.52 -5.50
C ILE A 158 -5.10 7.78 -5.72
N ALA A 159 -5.53 8.91 -5.15
CA ALA A 159 -4.81 10.17 -5.27
C ALA A 159 -3.41 10.09 -4.66
N ALA A 160 -3.31 9.42 -3.51
CA ALA A 160 -2.06 9.18 -2.84
C ALA A 160 -1.14 8.38 -3.79
N VAL A 161 -1.52 7.17 -4.22
CA VAL A 161 -0.69 6.33 -5.12
C VAL A 161 -0.25 7.08 -6.39
N ARG A 162 -1.13 7.87 -7.01
CA ARG A 162 -0.79 8.68 -8.18
C ARG A 162 0.28 9.73 -7.87
N ALA A 163 0.19 10.40 -6.74
CA ALA A 163 1.19 11.38 -6.32
C ALA A 163 2.58 10.75 -6.10
N GLU A 164 2.69 9.55 -5.50
CA GLU A 164 4.00 8.86 -5.47
C GLU A 164 4.47 8.48 -6.87
N HIS A 165 3.55 8.04 -7.73
CA HIS A 165 3.92 7.55 -9.05
C HIS A 165 4.45 8.66 -9.95
N GLU A 166 3.88 9.86 -9.82
CA GLU A 166 4.20 11.03 -10.64
C GLU A 166 5.28 11.93 -10.00
N ASP A 167 5.85 11.54 -8.85
CA ASP A 167 6.74 12.39 -8.04
C ASP A 167 6.13 13.79 -7.78
N GLU A 168 4.81 13.85 -7.57
CA GLU A 168 4.12 15.12 -7.31
C GLU A 168 4.61 15.72 -5.99
N SER A 169 4.68 17.06 -5.94
CA SER A 169 5.05 17.74 -4.70
C SER A 169 4.06 17.41 -3.59
N LEU A 170 4.58 17.10 -2.39
CA LEU A 170 3.80 16.80 -1.18
C LEU A 170 2.67 17.82 -0.94
N THR A 171 2.89 19.09 -1.30
CA THR A 171 1.91 20.17 -1.16
C THR A 171 0.65 19.96 -2.00
N VAL A 172 0.79 19.53 -3.26
CA VAL A 172 -0.34 19.26 -4.17
C VAL A 172 -1.13 18.05 -3.68
N LEU A 173 -0.42 17.01 -3.24
CA LEU A 173 -1.03 15.84 -2.61
C LEU A 173 -1.80 16.22 -1.33
N MET A 174 -1.20 17.01 -0.45
CA MET A 174 -1.83 17.45 0.79
C MET A 174 -3.08 18.29 0.54
N GLU A 175 -3.10 19.15 -0.48
CA GLU A 175 -4.27 19.95 -0.84
C GLU A 175 -5.40 19.07 -1.39
N ALA A 176 -5.07 18.11 -2.26
CA ALA A 176 -6.00 17.14 -2.82
C ALA A 176 -6.58 16.21 -1.74
N MET A 177 -5.75 15.77 -0.78
CA MET A 177 -6.18 14.97 0.37
C MET A 177 -7.03 15.81 1.34
N LYS A 178 -6.64 17.07 1.61
CA LYS A 178 -7.38 17.97 2.49
C LYS A 178 -8.79 18.23 1.98
N SER A 179 -8.97 18.49 0.69
CA SER A 179 -10.30 18.66 0.09
C SER A 179 -11.20 17.42 0.27
N ARG A 180 -10.62 16.22 0.20
CA ARG A 180 -11.32 14.94 0.45
C ARG A 180 -11.64 14.73 1.93
N LEU A 181 -10.68 15.01 2.81
CA LEU A 181 -10.87 14.98 4.27
C LEU A 181 -11.91 16.01 4.74
N ASP A 182 -11.95 17.19 4.14
CA ASP A 182 -12.96 18.21 4.43
C ASP A 182 -14.36 17.76 4.00
N ARG A 183 -14.47 16.96 2.93
CA ARG A 183 -15.75 16.30 2.56
C ARG A 183 -16.15 15.24 3.59
N ASP A 184 -15.23 14.37 4.01
CA ASP A 184 -15.49 13.37 5.07
C ASP A 184 -15.90 14.04 6.40
N ARG A 185 -15.21 15.12 6.78
CA ARG A 185 -15.52 15.88 8.00
C ARG A 185 -16.95 16.43 8.02
N ARG A 186 -17.53 16.77 6.86
CA ARG A 186 -18.92 17.23 6.75
C ARG A 186 -19.94 16.13 7.03
N LEU A 187 -19.52 14.86 6.96
CA LEU A 187 -20.38 13.70 7.22
C LEU A 187 -20.36 13.28 8.70
N LEU A 188 -19.33 13.70 9.47
CA LEU A 188 -19.22 13.36 10.90
C LEU A 188 -20.45 13.78 11.76
N PRO A 189 -21.08 14.95 11.56
CA PRO A 189 -22.27 15.31 12.33
C PRO A 189 -23.46 14.37 12.08
N ALA A 190 -23.62 13.87 10.85
CA ALA A 190 -24.66 12.92 10.51
C ALA A 190 -24.39 11.54 11.14
N LEU A 191 -23.13 11.08 11.11
CA LEU A 191 -22.69 9.89 11.82
C LEU A 191 -22.94 9.98 13.34
N ASP A 192 -22.61 11.11 13.97
CA ASP A 192 -22.83 11.31 15.40
C ASP A 192 -24.32 11.30 15.75
N HIS A 193 -25.15 11.91 14.91
CA HIS A 193 -26.60 11.86 15.06
C HIS A 193 -27.13 10.42 14.93
N TRP A 194 -26.65 9.66 13.95
CA TRP A 194 -26.96 8.24 13.83
C TRP A 194 -26.53 7.45 15.07
N ARG A 195 -25.29 7.59 15.53
CA ARG A 195 -24.80 6.89 16.74
C ARG A 195 -25.66 7.18 17.96
N GLN A 196 -26.04 8.44 18.15
CA GLN A 196 -26.94 8.81 19.24
C GLN A 196 -28.33 8.20 19.07
N ALA A 197 -28.88 8.20 17.86
CA ALA A 197 -30.18 7.58 17.58
C ALA A 197 -30.14 6.05 17.73
N ALA A 198 -29.05 5.40 17.34
CA ALA A 198 -28.85 3.96 17.46
C ALA A 198 -28.53 3.52 18.90
N SER A 199 -27.99 4.41 19.74
CA SER A 199 -27.74 4.13 21.15
C SER A 199 -29.01 4.01 22.00
N LYS A 200 -30.17 4.45 21.49
CA LYS A 200 -31.45 4.36 22.20
C LYS A 200 -32.01 2.94 22.15
N GLU A 201 -32.49 2.43 23.27
CA GLU A 201 -32.94 1.04 23.45
C GLU A 201 -34.20 0.71 22.62
N ASP A 202 -35.04 1.71 22.34
CA ASP A 202 -36.21 1.63 21.48
C ASP A 202 -35.91 1.84 19.98
N SER A 203 -34.63 2.05 19.64
CA SER A 203 -34.22 2.26 18.27
C SER A 203 -34.28 0.96 17.48
N PRO A 204 -34.85 0.94 16.26
CA PRO A 204 -34.76 -0.20 15.37
C PRO A 204 -33.28 -0.56 15.04
N TRP A 205 -32.36 0.36 15.31
CA TRP A 205 -30.92 0.25 15.03
C TRP A 205 -30.08 -0.14 16.27
N HIS A 206 -30.72 -0.44 17.41
CA HIS A 206 -30.03 -0.70 18.68
C HIS A 206 -29.12 -1.93 18.65
N GLY A 207 -29.60 -3.03 18.06
CA GLY A 207 -28.84 -4.28 17.94
C GLY A 207 -27.57 -4.15 17.07
N ALA A 208 -27.64 -3.33 16.02
CA ALA A 208 -26.50 -2.97 15.17
C ALA A 208 -25.44 -2.18 15.95
N HIS A 209 -25.89 -1.20 16.74
CA HIS A 209 -25.03 -0.38 17.58
C HIS A 209 -24.36 -1.18 18.72
N GLU A 210 -25.06 -2.13 19.35
CA GLU A 210 -24.45 -3.03 20.35
C GLU A 210 -23.38 -3.96 19.75
N ALA A 211 -23.62 -4.47 18.53
CA ALA A 211 -22.67 -5.31 17.82
C ALA A 211 -21.39 -4.54 17.42
N LEU A 212 -21.55 -3.31 16.93
CA LEU A 212 -20.43 -2.45 16.51
C LEU A 212 -19.69 -1.78 17.67
N SER A 213 -20.35 -1.50 18.80
CA SER A 213 -19.71 -0.91 19.98
C SER A 213 -18.93 -1.92 20.83
N GLY A 214 -18.87 -3.18 20.42
CA GLY A 214 -18.21 -4.25 21.17
C GLY A 214 -18.88 -4.54 22.53
N LYS A 215 -20.10 -4.03 22.76
CA LYS A 215 -20.85 -4.20 24.01
C LYS A 215 -21.58 -5.53 24.11
N LYS A 216 -21.62 -6.34 23.05
CA LYS A 216 -21.77 -7.78 23.22
C LYS A 216 -20.55 -8.33 23.96
N GLY A 217 -20.63 -8.31 25.30
CA GLY A 217 -20.00 -9.35 26.12
C GLY A 217 -20.34 -10.70 25.47
N ILE A 218 -19.47 -11.70 25.49
CA ILE A 218 -19.17 -12.42 26.73
C ILE A 218 -20.41 -12.43 27.65
N ALA A 219 -21.58 -12.73 27.10
CA ALA A 219 -22.68 -13.32 27.83
C ALA A 219 -22.40 -14.82 27.79
N GLU A 220 -21.94 -15.33 28.92
CA GLU A 220 -21.81 -16.75 29.22
C GLU A 220 -23.07 -17.52 28.79
N LYS A 221 -22.93 -18.41 27.80
CA LYS A 221 -23.31 -19.84 27.81
C LYS A 221 -23.38 -20.42 26.40
#